data_AF-A0A5J4IZR7-F1
#
_entry.id   AF-A0A5J4IZR7-F1
#
_cell.length_a   1.000
_cell.length_b   1.000
_cell.length_c   1.000
_cell.angle_alpha   90.00
_cell.angle_beta   90.00
_cell.angle_gamma   90.00
#
_symmetry.space_group_name_H-M   'P 1'
#
loop_
_entity.id
_entity.type
_entity.pdbx_description
1 polymer ?
#
loop_
_entity_poly.entity_id
_entity_poly.type
_entity_poly.pdbx_seq_one_letter_code
_entity_poly.pdbx_strand_id
1 'polypeptide(L)'
;METNKITNYRTWSFRFLIYLILLIILVAYIVANSAYLIVESEIEGYEKYTDTNNYDSILLLILQILTSILLISGIIFTILSIRKNENKDYKYFTSIIGYSIFILSYIFSLF
;
A
#
# COMPACT_ATOMS: atom_id res chain seq x y z
N MET A 1 31.40 -9.23 -23.41
CA MET A 1 31.24 -7.99 -22.63
C MET A 1 29.84 -8.01 -22.04
N GLU A 2 29.68 -8.43 -20.79
CA GLU A 2 28.40 -8.31 -20.10
C GLU A 2 28.16 -6.82 -19.83
N THR A 3 27.18 -6.24 -20.51
CA THR A 3 26.72 -4.89 -20.17
C THR A 3 26.04 -4.98 -18.81
N ASN A 4 26.73 -4.53 -17.77
CA ASN A 4 26.17 -4.35 -16.44
C ASN A 4 24.91 -3.48 -16.56
N LYS A 5 23.71 -4.10 -16.60
CA LYS A 5 22.45 -3.36 -16.67
C LYS A 5 22.30 -2.60 -15.37
N ILE A 6 22.57 -1.30 -15.41
CA ILE A 6 22.40 -0.43 -14.25
C ILE A 6 20.91 -0.47 -13.86
N THR A 7 20.62 -1.03 -12.69
CA THR A 7 19.25 -1.07 -12.14
C THR A 7 18.73 0.35 -11.96
N ASN A 8 17.55 0.64 -12.54
CA ASN A 8 16.89 1.94 -12.44
C ASN A 8 15.98 1.98 -11.21
N TYR A 9 16.50 2.48 -10.09
CA TYR A 9 15.78 2.45 -8.81
C TYR A 9 14.56 3.37 -8.80
N ARG A 10 14.63 4.51 -9.49
CA ARG A 10 13.51 5.43 -9.70
C ARG A 10 12.30 4.74 -10.32
N THR A 11 12.52 3.95 -11.37
CA THR A 11 11.42 3.25 -12.05
C THR A 11 10.81 2.19 -11.16
N TRP A 12 11.63 1.49 -10.37
CA TRP A 12 11.14 0.51 -9.41
C TRP A 12 10.39 1.17 -8.25
N SER A 13 10.91 2.25 -7.67
CA SER A 13 10.23 3.08 -6.67
C SER A 13 8.84 3.51 -7.16
N PHE A 14 8.74 4.00 -8.40
CA PHE A 14 7.47 4.41 -8.98
C PHE A 14 6.49 3.25 -9.18
N ARG A 15 6.97 2.09 -9.65
CA ARG A 15 6.14 0.88 -9.78
C ARG A 15 5.60 0.41 -8.43
N PHE A 16 6.45 0.41 -7.40
CA PHE A 16 6.05 0.04 -6.05
C PHE A 16 4.99 1.01 -5.49
N LEU A 17 5.07 2.30 -5.84
CA LEU A 17 4.08 3.28 -5.42
C LEU A 17 2.72 2.97 -6.07
N ILE A 18 2.71 2.63 -7.37
CA ILE A 18 1.48 2.22 -8.06
C ILE A 18 0.89 0.97 -7.42
N TYR A 19 1.72 -0.04 -7.12
CA TYR A 19 1.25 -1.26 -6.46
C TYR A 19 0.68 -0.98 -5.09
N LEU A 20 1.32 -0.10 -4.31
CA LEU A 20 0.83 0.34 -3.01
C LEU A 20 -0.55 1.00 -3.12
N ILE A 21 -0.73 1.92 -4.06
CA ILE A 21 -2.02 2.60 -4.29
C ILE A 21 -3.11 1.58 -4.65
N LEU A 22 -2.83 0.67 -5.58
CA LEU A 22 -3.79 -0.37 -5.97
C LEU A 22 -4.14 -1.29 -4.80
N LEU A 23 -3.16 -1.65 -3.98
CA LEU A 23 -3.36 -2.49 -2.81
C LEU A 23 -4.23 -1.79 -1.75
N ILE A 24 -4.03 -0.49 -1.53
CA ILE A 24 -4.85 0.32 -0.61
C ILE A 24 -6.29 0.42 -1.12
N ILE A 25 -6.50 0.61 -2.42
CA ILE A 25 -7.85 0.61 -3.01
C ILE A 25 -8.52 -0.76 -2.81
N LEU A 26 -7.78 -1.85 -3.00
CA LEU A 26 -8.29 -3.21 -2.76
C LEU A 26 -8.69 -3.42 -1.28
N VAL A 27 -7.84 -2.99 -0.34
CA VAL A 27 -8.15 -3.07 1.09
C VAL A 27 -9.41 -2.26 1.41
N ALA A 28 -9.51 -1.03 0.90
CA ALA A 28 -10.68 -0.18 1.11
C ALA A 28 -11.96 -0.83 0.55
N TYR A 29 -11.88 -1.46 -0.62
CA TYR A 29 -13.00 -2.20 -1.21
C TYR A 29 -13.46 -3.37 -0.33
N ILE A 30 -12.53 -4.20 0.17
CA ILE A 30 -12.84 -5.33 1.05
C ILE A 30 -13.51 -4.83 2.33
N VAL A 31 -12.94 -3.82 2.98
CA VAL A 31 -13.45 -3.24 4.23
C VAL A 31 -14.85 -2.64 4.02
N ALA A 32 -15.06 -1.89 2.94
CA ALA A 32 -16.35 -1.29 2.62
C ALA A 32 -17.42 -2.36 2.38
N ASN A 33 -17.09 -3.42 1.65
CA ASN A 33 -18.02 -4.51 1.38
C ASN A 33 -18.37 -5.29 2.67
N SER A 34 -17.38 -5.54 3.54
CA SER A 34 -17.65 -6.17 4.85
C SER A 34 -18.51 -5.28 5.76
N ALA A 35 -18.29 -3.96 5.74
CA ALA A 35 -19.07 -3.03 6.55
C ALA A 35 -20.52 -2.90 6.04
N TYR A 36 -20.72 -2.88 4.73
CA TYR A 36 -22.04 -2.84 4.12
C TYR A 36 -22.92 -4.04 4.53
N LEU A 37 -22.34 -5.25 4.52
CA LEU A 37 -23.03 -6.47 4.94
C LEU A 37 -23.47 -6.47 6.42
N ILE A 38 -22.69 -5.83 7.29
CA ILE A 38 -23.02 -5.68 8.71
C ILE A 38 -24.22 -4.73 8.88
N VAL A 39 -24.18 -3.57 8.22
CA VAL A 39 -25.25 -2.56 8.31
C VAL A 39 -26.58 -3.10 7.76
N GLU A 40 -26.57 -3.86 6.67
CA GLU A 40 -27.79 -4.47 6.11
C GLU A 40 -28.37 -5.53 7.07
N SER A 41 -27.50 -6.31 7.74
CA SER A 41 -27.95 -7.33 8.71
C SER A 41 -28.56 -6.74 10.00
N GLU A 42 -28.08 -5.58 10.45
CA GLU A 42 -28.65 -4.87 11.62
C GLU A 42 -30.05 -4.30 11.32
N ILE A 43 -30.32 -3.91 10.06
CA ILE A 43 -31.61 -3.34 9.64
C ILE A 43 -32.70 -4.41 9.56
N GLU A 44 -32.36 -5.66 9.22
CA GLU A 44 -33.33 -6.76 9.06
C GLU A 44 -33.60 -7.57 10.35
N GLY A 45 -33.02 -7.17 11.49
CA GLY A 45 -33.28 -7.82 12.79
C GLY A 45 -32.80 -9.28 12.86
N TYR A 46 -31.99 -9.72 11.90
CA TYR A 46 -31.31 -11.01 11.95
C TYR A 46 -30.07 -10.86 12.82
N GLU A 47 -30.07 -11.48 14.01
CA GLU A 47 -28.84 -11.75 14.77
C GLU A 47 -27.94 -12.67 13.93
N LYS A 48 -27.14 -12.07 13.03
CA LYS A 48 -26.11 -12.78 12.31
C LYS A 48 -24.88 -12.84 13.20
N TYR A 49 -24.77 -13.99 13.86
CA TYR A 49 -23.54 -14.68 14.21
C TYR A 49 -22.28 -13.82 14.06
N THR A 50 -21.73 -13.42 15.19
CA THR A 50 -20.36 -12.93 15.38
C THR A 50 -19.32 -14.02 15.10
N ASP A 51 -19.50 -14.81 14.05
CA ASP A 51 -18.43 -15.55 13.40
C ASP A 51 -17.97 -14.70 12.22
N THR A 52 -17.40 -13.54 12.53
CA THR A 52 -16.43 -12.91 11.63
C THR A 52 -15.39 -13.97 11.29
N ASN A 53 -15.58 -14.59 10.13
CA ASN A 53 -14.74 -15.64 9.60
C ASN A 53 -13.28 -15.28 9.82
N ASN A 54 -12.54 -16.07 10.61
CA ASN A 54 -11.11 -15.88 10.87
C ASN A 54 -10.30 -15.58 9.58
N TYR A 55 -10.79 -16.04 8.43
CA TYR A 55 -10.23 -15.82 7.11
C TYR A 55 -10.14 -14.33 6.71
N ASP A 56 -11.16 -13.51 6.99
CA ASP A 56 -11.16 -12.10 6.60
C ASP A 56 -10.12 -11.31 7.42
N SER A 57 -10.01 -11.61 8.70
CA SER A 57 -9.01 -11.04 9.61
C SER A 57 -7.59 -11.43 9.19
N ILE A 58 -7.36 -12.69 8.82
CA ILE A 58 -6.05 -13.17 8.34
C ILE A 58 -5.70 -12.54 7.00
N LEU A 59 -6.66 -12.41 6.08
CA LEU A 59 -6.43 -11.78 4.78
C LEU A 59 -6.04 -10.31 4.93
N LEU A 60 -6.76 -9.56 5.79
CA LEU A 60 -6.42 -8.16 6.09
C LEU A 60 -5.04 -8.02 6.72
N LEU A 61 -4.67 -8.93 7.63
CA LEU A 61 -3.31 -8.98 8.22
C LEU A 61 -2.24 -9.19 7.14
N ILE A 62 -2.45 -10.14 6.21
CA ILE A 62 -1.52 -10.40 5.10
C ILE A 62 -1.41 -9.17 4.19
N LEU A 63 -2.53 -8.53 3.85
CA LEU A 63 -2.55 -7.31 3.04
C LEU A 63 -1.81 -6.17 3.76
N GLN A 64 -1.95 -6.04 5.07
CA GLN A 64 -1.24 -5.03 5.87
C GLN A 64 0.28 -5.28 5.86
N ILE A 65 0.71 -6.53 6.03
CA ILE A 65 2.13 -6.92 5.94
C ILE A 65 2.66 -6.60 4.54
N LEU A 66 1.93 -6.98 3.49
CA LEU A 66 2.32 -6.73 2.10
C LEU A 66 2.43 -5.23 1.79
N THR A 67 1.45 -4.44 2.25
CA THR A 67 1.44 -2.97 2.14
C THR A 67 2.67 -2.37 2.82
N SER A 68 3.02 -2.86 4.02
CA SER A 68 4.18 -2.41 4.77
C SER A 68 5.49 -2.73 4.05
N ILE A 69 5.62 -3.94 3.49
CA ILE A 69 6.79 -4.34 2.69
C ILE A 69 6.94 -3.47 1.45
N LEU A 70 5.84 -3.20 0.72
CA LEU A 70 5.86 -2.33 -0.46
C LEU A 70 6.26 -0.90 -0.10
N LEU A 71 5.73 -0.37 1.00
CA LEU A 71 6.06 0.97 1.48
C LEU A 71 7.56 1.09 1.81
N ILE A 72 8.09 0.18 2.65
CA ILE A 72 9.50 0.18 3.05
C ILE A 72 10.41 0.01 1.82
N SER A 73 10.11 -0.94 0.95
CA SER A 73 10.90 -1.19 -0.27
C SER A 73 10.88 0.02 -1.21
N GLY A 74 9.71 0.65 -1.36
CA GLY A 74 9.52 1.86 -2.15
C GLY A 74 10.34 3.04 -1.64
N ILE A 75 10.37 3.24 -0.31
CA ILE A 75 11.20 4.26 0.34
C ILE A 75 12.69 3.96 0.09
N ILE A 76 13.13 2.73 0.28
CA ILE A 76 14.53 2.32 0.05
C ILE A 76 14.93 2.60 -1.40
N PHE A 77 14.10 2.22 -2.38
CA PHE A 77 14.38 2.51 -3.79
C PHE A 77 14.40 4.00 -4.10
N THR A 78 13.56 4.80 -3.44
CA THR A 78 13.58 6.26 -3.57
C THR A 78 14.88 6.84 -3.03
N ILE A 79 15.35 6.39 -1.87
CA ILE A 79 16.64 6.81 -1.29
C ILE A 79 17.81 6.39 -2.19
N LEU A 80 17.80 5.16 -2.72
CA LEU A 80 18.84 4.68 -3.64
C LEU A 80 18.86 5.49 -4.94
N SER A 81 17.69 5.88 -5.44
CA SER A 81 17.57 6.76 -6.62
C SER A 81 18.19 8.13 -6.38
N ILE A 82 17.93 8.73 -5.20
CA ILE A 82 18.55 9.98 -4.76
C ILE A 82 20.08 9.83 -4.68
N ARG A 83 20.56 8.77 -4.01
CA ARG A 83 21.99 8.52 -3.82
C ARG A 83 22.74 8.28 -5.13
N LYS A 84 22.08 7.66 -6.12
CA LYS A 84 22.66 7.43 -7.45
C LYS A 84 22.55 8.64 -8.39
N ASN A 85 22.00 9.77 -7.94
CA ASN A 85 21.75 10.95 -8.78
C ASN A 85 21.02 10.58 -10.09
N GLU A 86 20.01 9.71 -10.00
CA GLU A 86 19.18 9.37 -11.16
C GLU A 86 18.37 10.59 -11.64
N ASN A 87 18.00 10.60 -12.92
CA ASN A 87 17.30 11.72 -13.54
C ASN A 87 15.97 12.04 -12.81
N LYS A 88 15.82 13.31 -12.44
CA LYS A 88 14.65 13.87 -11.75
C LYS A 88 13.51 14.14 -12.72
N ASP A 89 12.89 13.08 -13.24
CA ASP A 89 11.68 13.19 -14.07
C ASP A 89 10.41 13.10 -13.21
N TYR A 90 9.25 13.05 -13.88
CA TYR A 90 7.97 12.91 -13.19
C TYR A 90 7.91 11.70 -12.24
N LYS A 91 8.54 10.57 -12.59
CA LYS A 91 8.52 9.36 -11.75
C LYS A 91 9.24 9.61 -10.43
N TYR A 92 10.37 10.31 -10.48
CA TYR A 92 11.13 10.67 -9.30
C TYR A 92 10.32 11.58 -8.37
N PHE A 93 9.75 12.67 -8.90
CA PHE A 93 8.96 13.61 -8.11
C PHE A 93 7.68 12.98 -7.55
N THR A 94 6.95 12.22 -8.37
CA THR A 94 5.74 11.50 -7.93
C THR A 94 6.06 10.49 -6.84
N SER A 95 7.17 9.74 -6.96
CA SER A 95 7.61 8.81 -5.92
C SER A 95 7.88 9.54 -4.60
N ILE A 96 8.67 10.61 -4.61
CA ILE A 96 9.00 11.35 -3.38
C ILE A 96 7.73 11.88 -2.72
N ILE A 97 6.88 12.58 -3.47
CA ILE A 97 5.64 13.16 -2.94
C ILE A 97 4.71 12.06 -2.43
N GLY A 98 4.51 11.00 -3.22
CA GLY A 98 3.63 9.89 -2.86
C GLY A 98 4.06 9.19 -1.57
N TYR A 99 5.33 8.81 -1.46
CA TYR A 99 5.83 8.18 -0.23
C TYR A 99 5.83 9.14 0.98
N SER A 100 6.11 10.42 0.78
CA SER A 100 5.99 11.43 1.85
C SER A 100 4.56 11.52 2.39
N ILE A 101 3.55 11.48 1.52
CA ILE A 101 2.13 11.47 1.94
C ILE A 101 1.83 10.21 2.74
N PHE A 102 2.23 9.01 2.27
CA PHE A 102 1.98 7.77 3.01
C PHE A 102 2.68 7.74 4.37
N ILE A 103 3.89 8.29 4.48
CA ILE A 103 4.60 8.42 5.76
C ILE A 103 3.83 9.35 6.70
N LEU A 104 3.36 10.51 6.22
CA LEU A 104 2.57 11.43 7.03
C LEU A 104 1.25 10.80 7.48
N SER A 105 0.55 10.08 6.61
CA SER A 105 -0.67 9.36 6.98
C SER A 105 -0.41 8.30 8.05
N TYR A 106 0.70 7.56 7.95
CA TYR A 106 1.08 6.59 8.96
C TYR A 106 1.38 7.25 10.30
N ILE A 107 2.13 8.35 10.31
CA ILE A 107 2.40 9.13 11.53
C ILE A 107 1.10 9.65 12.13
N PHE A 108 0.18 10.16 11.31
CA PHE A 108 -1.11 10.66 11.77
C PHE A 108 -1.96 9.56 12.41
N SER A 109 -1.90 8.32 11.92
CA SER A 109 -2.63 7.19 12.52
C SER A 109 -2.10 6.73 13.89
N LEU A 110 -0.92 7.21 14.30
CA LEU A 110 -0.34 6.88 15.62
C LEU A 110 -0.82 7.82 16.73
N PHE A 111 -1.43 8.96 16.38
CA PHE A 111 -2.01 9.94 17.30
C PHE A 111 -3.52 9.74 17.42
#